data_AF-F3GHT5-F1
#
_entry.id   AF-F3GHT5-F1
#
_cell.length_a   1.000
_cell.length_b   1.000
_cell.length_c   1.000
_cell.angle_alpha   90.00
_cell.angle_beta   90.00
_cell.angle_gamma   90.00
#
_symmetry.space_group_name_H-M   'P 1'
#
loop_
_entity.id
_entity.type
_entity.pdbx_description
1 polymer ?
#
loop_
_entity_poly.entity_id
_entity_poly.type
_entity_poly.pdbx_seq_one_letter_code
_entity_poly.pdbx_strand_id
1 'polypeptide(L)'
;MTPDEVDKPALEALRTRLAGLPKVEQAQLDLVWVERLAAILKLGDRFVFGLTVLLVSALLLVIGNTIRLHIENRRIEIEVIKLVGGTDSYVRRPFLYMGALYGFGAGILSWGVLAYGLNWLNGAVVGLAGLYGSDFALAGVPMGDGLSLLLGAVLLGYIGAWIAVARHLRELAPR
;
A
#
# COMPACT_ATOMS: atom_id res chain seq x y z
N MET A 1 -23.88 0.67 6.58
CA MET A 1 -23.61 -0.20 5.42
C MET A 1 -23.34 0.70 4.22
N THR A 2 -22.13 1.25 4.16
CA THR A 2 -21.68 2.09 3.04
C THR A 2 -21.26 1.14 1.93
N PRO A 3 -21.87 1.15 0.73
CA PRO A 3 -21.48 0.23 -0.34
C PRO A 3 -20.14 0.66 -0.95
N ASP A 4 -19.16 -0.24 -0.96
CA ASP A 4 -17.79 -0.05 -1.49
C ASP A 4 -17.73 0.07 -3.01
N GLU A 5 -18.81 -0.25 -3.73
CA GLU A 5 -18.93 -0.01 -5.17
C GLU A 5 -20.33 0.51 -5.48
N VAL A 6 -20.42 1.58 -6.27
CA VAL A 6 -21.68 2.03 -6.87
C VAL A 6 -22.05 1.00 -7.94
N ASP A 7 -22.71 -0.05 -7.49
CA ASP A 7 -23.07 -1.21 -8.29
C ASP A 7 -24.18 -0.80 -9.26
N LYS A 8 -23.81 -0.44 -10.50
CA LYS A 8 -24.72 -0.03 -11.58
C LYS A 8 -25.99 -0.88 -11.70
N PRO A 9 -25.93 -2.23 -11.69
CA PRO A 9 -27.13 -3.05 -11.79
C PRO A 9 -28.05 -2.95 -10.56
N ALA A 10 -27.49 -2.72 -9.37
CA ALA A 10 -28.27 -2.52 -8.14
C ALA A 10 -28.98 -1.15 -8.15
N LEU A 11 -28.31 -0.10 -8.65
CA LEU A 11 -28.92 1.23 -8.82
C LEU A 11 -30.04 1.21 -9.87
N GLU A 12 -29.85 0.48 -10.98
CA GLU A 12 -30.89 0.32 -12.00
C GLU A 12 -32.09 -0.49 -11.48
N ALA A 13 -31.85 -1.57 -10.73
CA ALA A 13 -32.92 -2.34 -10.10
C ALA A 13 -33.70 -1.53 -9.05
N LEU A 14 -33.02 -0.67 -8.29
CA LEU A 14 -33.64 0.22 -7.31
C LEU A 14 -34.47 1.33 -8.00
N ARG A 15 -33.97 1.88 -9.11
CA ARG A 15 -34.69 2.84 -9.96
C ARG A 15 -36.00 2.25 -10.48
N THR A 16 -35.98 1.03 -11.00
CA THR A 16 -37.18 0.37 -11.54
C THR A 16 -38.22 0.08 -10.46
N ARG A 17 -37.80 -0.23 -9.23
CA ARG A 17 -38.72 -0.38 -8.08
C ARG A 17 -39.33 0.95 -7.64
N LEU A 18 -38.56 2.03 -7.65
CA LEU A 18 -39.02 3.36 -7.23
C LEU A 18 -39.91 4.04 -8.29
N ALA A 19 -39.70 3.74 -9.58
CA ALA A 19 -40.52 4.22 -10.69
C ALA A 19 -41.95 3.62 -10.71
N GLY A 20 -42.22 2.57 -9.93
CA GLY A 20 -43.55 1.96 -9.80
C GLY A 20 -44.46 2.57 -8.74
N LEU A 21 -43.98 3.56 -7.95
CA LEU A 21 -44.76 4.18 -6.89
C LEU A 21 -45.46 5.46 -7.38
N PRO A 22 -46.79 5.59 -7.22
CA PRO A 22 -47.62 6.64 -7.85
C PRO A 22 -47.46 8.06 -7.27
N LYS A 23 -46.36 8.37 -6.56
CA LYS A 23 -46.10 9.67 -5.92
C LYS A 23 -44.71 10.26 -6.21
N VAL A 24 -43.97 9.75 -7.19
CA VAL A 24 -42.62 10.25 -7.52
C VAL A 24 -42.64 10.85 -8.93
N GLU A 25 -42.80 12.17 -9.01
CA GLU A 25 -42.97 12.90 -10.27
C GLU A 25 -41.65 13.15 -11.02
N GLN A 26 -40.49 13.04 -10.36
CA GLN A 26 -39.18 12.97 -11.04
C GLN A 26 -38.09 12.49 -10.07
N ALA A 27 -37.68 11.23 -10.22
CA ALA A 27 -36.35 10.81 -9.77
C ALA A 27 -35.35 11.15 -10.88
N GLN A 28 -35.00 12.43 -11.03
CA GLN A 28 -33.74 12.81 -11.71
C GLN A 28 -32.60 12.43 -10.79
N LEU A 29 -32.32 11.13 -10.71
CA LEU A 29 -30.99 10.68 -10.36
C LEU A 29 -30.15 11.12 -11.55
N ASP A 30 -29.43 12.24 -11.42
CA ASP A 30 -28.46 12.70 -12.44
C ASP A 30 -27.29 11.70 -12.46
N LEU A 31 -27.59 10.53 -13.03
CA LEU A 31 -26.68 9.42 -13.24
C LEU A 31 -25.44 9.91 -13.99
N VAL A 32 -25.59 10.91 -14.86
CA VAL A 32 -24.48 11.54 -15.59
C VAL A 32 -23.47 12.21 -14.64
N TRP A 33 -23.90 12.91 -13.60
CA TRP A 33 -22.98 13.53 -12.64
C TRP A 33 -22.29 12.48 -11.78
N VAL A 34 -23.02 11.46 -11.31
CA VAL A 34 -22.47 10.33 -10.55
C VAL A 34 -21.48 9.54 -11.40
N GLU A 35 -21.77 9.31 -12.68
CA GLU A 35 -20.87 8.66 -13.62
C GLU A 35 -19.59 9.46 -13.88
N ARG A 36 -19.71 10.79 -14.00
CA ARG A 36 -18.54 11.68 -14.12
C ARG A 36 -17.67 11.64 -12.88
N LEU A 37 -18.28 11.69 -11.69
CA LEU A 37 -17.55 11.59 -10.41
C LEU A 37 -16.87 10.22 -10.29
N ALA A 38 -17.58 9.13 -10.58
CA ALA A 38 -17.01 7.78 -10.58
C ALA A 38 -15.86 7.64 -11.58
N ALA A 39 -15.95 8.26 -12.75
CA ALA A 39 -14.86 8.28 -13.73
C ALA A 39 -13.63 9.04 -13.22
N ILE A 40 -13.83 10.17 -12.52
CA ILE A 40 -12.74 10.94 -11.89
C ILE A 40 -12.08 10.13 -10.76
N LEU A 41 -12.88 9.49 -9.90
CA LEU A 41 -12.36 8.63 -8.83
C LEU A 41 -11.55 7.46 -9.40
N LYS A 42 -12.06 6.80 -10.45
CA LYS A 42 -11.35 5.72 -11.15
C LYS A 42 -10.04 6.17 -11.81
N LEU A 43 -9.96 7.42 -12.28
CA LEU A 43 -8.71 8.01 -12.76
C LEU A 43 -7.72 8.20 -11.60
N GLY A 44 -8.21 8.66 -10.45
CA GLY A 44 -7.46 8.76 -9.20
C GLY A 44 -6.88 7.41 -8.75
N ASP A 45 -7.69 6.36 -8.74
CA ASP A 45 -7.24 5.01 -8.36
C ASP A 45 -6.11 4.50 -9.25
N ARG A 46 -6.21 4.72 -10.57
CA ARG A 46 -5.15 4.38 -11.52
C ARG A 46 -3.87 5.17 -11.28
N PHE A 47 -4.00 6.45 -10.93
CA PHE A 47 -2.86 7.30 -10.60
C PHE A 47 -2.15 6.83 -9.33
N VAL A 48 -2.91 6.56 -8.26
CA VAL A 48 -2.39 6.02 -6.99
C VAL A 48 -1.73 4.66 -7.20
N PHE A 49 -2.33 3.79 -8.02
CA PHE A 49 -1.73 2.51 -8.38
C PHE A 49 -0.38 2.70 -9.09
N GLY A 50 -0.31 3.59 -10.09
CA GLY A 50 0.94 3.91 -10.78
C GLY A 50 2.02 4.45 -9.83
N LEU A 51 1.65 5.35 -8.94
CA LEU A 51 2.56 5.90 -7.92
C LEU A 51 3.06 4.80 -6.97
N THR A 52 2.18 3.88 -6.56
CA THR A 52 2.54 2.74 -5.70
C THR A 52 3.60 1.88 -6.37
N VAL A 53 3.42 1.51 -7.64
CA VAL A 53 4.40 0.72 -8.40
C VAL A 53 5.75 1.43 -8.50
N LEU A 54 5.73 2.75 -8.76
CA LEU A 54 6.94 3.56 -8.85
C LEU A 54 7.71 3.59 -7.52
N LEU A 55 7.01 3.83 -6.41
CA LEU A 55 7.62 3.88 -5.07
C LEU A 55 8.18 2.51 -4.65
N VAL A 56 7.44 1.42 -4.90
CA VAL A 56 7.93 0.06 -4.66
C VAL A 56 9.19 -0.20 -5.48
N SER A 57 9.21 0.19 -6.76
CA SER A 57 10.38 0.02 -7.61
C SER A 57 11.60 0.81 -7.10
N ALA A 58 11.40 2.05 -6.67
CA ALA A 58 12.46 2.85 -6.05
C ALA A 58 13.01 2.20 -4.78
N LEU A 59 12.13 1.68 -3.91
CA LEU A 59 12.53 0.96 -2.71
C LEU A 59 13.36 -0.28 -3.04
N LEU A 60 12.95 -1.08 -4.04
CA LEU A 60 13.70 -2.25 -4.50
C LEU A 60 15.10 -1.87 -5.02
N LEU A 61 15.21 -0.76 -5.75
CA LEU A 61 16.49 -0.25 -6.25
C LEU A 61 17.41 0.18 -5.10
N VAL A 62 16.88 0.90 -4.11
CA VAL A 62 17.64 1.33 -2.93
C VAL A 62 18.14 0.12 -2.14
N ILE A 63 17.25 -0.82 -1.80
CA ILE A 63 17.61 -2.05 -1.08
C ILE A 63 18.67 -2.84 -1.86
N GLY A 64 18.48 -2.99 -3.17
CA GLY A 64 19.45 -3.69 -4.02
C GLY A 64 20.83 -3.04 -4.04
N ASN A 65 20.89 -1.71 -4.14
CA ASN A 65 22.15 -0.98 -4.08
C ASN A 65 22.80 -1.08 -2.70
N THR A 66 22.04 -0.97 -1.62
CA THR A 66 22.56 -1.11 -0.25
C THR A 66 23.15 -2.50 -0.04
N ILE A 67 22.48 -3.55 -0.51
CA ILE A 67 22.96 -4.93 -0.41
C ILE A 67 24.24 -5.11 -1.23
N ARG A 68 24.30 -4.60 -2.46
CA ARG A 68 25.51 -4.61 -3.31
C ARG A 68 26.69 -3.99 -2.58
N LEU A 69 26.51 -2.79 -2.03
CA LEU A 69 27.55 -2.09 -1.27
C LEU A 69 27.97 -2.87 -0.01
N HIS A 70 27.03 -3.48 0.72
CA HIS A 70 27.34 -4.29 1.89
C HIS A 70 28.12 -5.57 1.54
N ILE A 71 27.76 -6.25 0.45
CA ILE A 71 28.46 -7.45 -0.03
C ILE A 71 29.89 -7.08 -0.43
N GLU A 72 30.07 -5.98 -1.16
CA GLU A 72 31.39 -5.52 -1.59
C GLU A 72 32.30 -5.22 -0.39
N ASN A 73 31.79 -4.54 0.63
CA ASN A 73 32.54 -4.25 1.86
C ASN A 73 32.94 -5.49 2.67
N ARG A 74 32.23 -6.61 2.50
CA ARG A 74 32.51 -7.89 3.18
C ARG A 74 33.00 -8.99 2.22
N ARG A 75 33.46 -8.62 1.02
CA ARG A 75 33.82 -9.56 -0.03
C ARG A 75 34.85 -10.59 0.41
N ILE A 76 35.89 -10.16 1.13
CA ILE A 76 36.97 -11.04 1.63
C ILE A 76 36.44 -12.06 2.64
N GLU A 77 35.57 -11.64 3.56
CA GLU A 77 34.97 -12.50 4.58
C GLU A 77 34.08 -13.58 3.94
N ILE A 78 33.28 -13.18 2.93
CA ILE A 78 32.43 -14.09 2.16
C ILE A 78 33.28 -15.09 1.36
N GLU A 79 34.40 -14.66 0.79
CA GLU A 79 35.32 -15.52 0.03
C GLU A 79 35.95 -16.60 0.92
N VAL A 80 36.40 -16.26 2.14
CA VAL A 80 36.88 -17.25 3.12
C VAL A 80 35.77 -18.25 3.49
N ILE A 81 34.54 -17.78 3.72
CA ILE A 81 33.41 -18.66 4.04
C ILE A 81 33.12 -19.64 2.88
N LYS A 82 33.20 -19.17 1.63
CA LYS A 82 33.02 -20.04 0.46
C LYS A 82 34.14 -21.07 0.31
N LEU A 83 35.38 -20.73 0.62
CA LEU A 83 36.53 -21.64 0.56
C LEU A 83 36.43 -22.80 1.56
N VAL A 84 35.78 -22.59 2.71
CA VAL A 84 35.55 -23.63 3.74
C VAL A 84 34.26 -24.44 3.48
N GLY A 85 33.59 -24.22 2.33
CA GLY A 85 32.38 -24.95 1.93
C GLY A 85 31.06 -24.30 2.37
N GLY A 86 31.05 -23.01 2.68
CA GLY A 86 29.84 -22.28 3.05
C GLY A 86 28.82 -22.21 1.92
N THR A 87 27.55 -22.50 2.23
CA THR A 87 26.45 -22.46 1.26
C THR A 87 25.99 -21.02 0.97
N ASP A 88 25.55 -20.74 -0.26
CA ASP A 88 25.01 -19.42 -0.64
C ASP A 88 23.85 -18.98 0.27
N SER A 89 23.05 -19.93 0.77
CA SER A 89 21.96 -19.64 1.73
C SER A 89 22.45 -19.01 3.04
N TYR A 90 23.67 -19.34 3.51
CA TYR A 90 24.24 -18.73 4.71
C TYR A 90 24.53 -17.24 4.49
N VAL A 91 25.06 -16.89 3.32
CA VAL A 91 25.36 -15.50 2.94
C VAL A 91 24.07 -14.68 2.77
N ARG A 92 22.96 -15.29 2.32
CA ARG A 92 21.70 -14.58 2.02
C ARG A 92 20.87 -14.18 3.23
N ARG A 93 20.92 -14.95 4.32
CA ARG A 93 20.11 -14.76 5.54
C ARG A 93 20.23 -13.37 6.16
N PRO A 94 21.43 -12.82 6.46
CA PRO A 94 21.54 -11.50 7.09
C PRO A 94 20.89 -10.39 6.27
N PHE A 95 20.95 -10.47 4.94
CA PHE A 95 20.33 -9.49 4.05
C PHE A 95 18.79 -9.56 4.07
N LEU A 96 18.23 -10.76 4.17
CA LEU A 96 16.78 -10.94 4.31
C LEU A 96 16.26 -10.37 5.64
N TYR A 97 17.01 -10.56 6.73
CA TYR A 97 16.68 -9.97 8.03
C TYR A 97 16.72 -8.44 7.98
N MET A 98 17.73 -7.85 7.34
CA MET A 98 17.80 -6.40 7.14
C MET A 98 16.58 -5.91 6.33
N GLY A 99 16.22 -6.58 5.24
CA GLY A 99 15.03 -6.25 4.45
C GLY A 99 13.73 -6.27 5.26
N ALA A 100 13.54 -7.31 6.09
CA ALA A 100 12.39 -7.41 6.98
C ALA A 100 12.39 -6.31 8.05
N LEU A 101 13.56 -5.97 8.63
CA LEU A 101 13.70 -4.91 9.62
C LEU A 101 13.39 -3.52 9.02
N TYR A 102 13.88 -3.25 7.80
CA TYR A 102 13.54 -2.04 7.07
C TYR A 102 12.04 -1.97 6.76
N GLY A 103 11.43 -3.08 6.33
CA GLY A 103 9.99 -3.17 6.10
C GLY A 103 9.18 -2.93 7.38
N PHE A 104 9.63 -3.47 8.51
CA PHE A 104 9.01 -3.25 9.82
C PHE A 104 9.08 -1.78 10.25
N GLY A 105 10.26 -1.16 10.15
CA GLY A 105 10.44 0.26 10.47
C GLY A 105 9.61 1.16 9.55
N ALA A 106 9.58 0.86 8.24
CA ALA A 106 8.74 1.57 7.28
C ALA A 106 7.25 1.40 7.58
N GLY A 107 6.80 0.21 7.99
CA GLY A 107 5.43 -0.07 8.40
C GLY A 107 5.01 0.75 9.62
N ILE A 108 5.83 0.78 10.67
CA ILE A 108 5.58 1.60 11.87
C ILE A 108 5.51 3.09 11.51
N LEU A 109 6.48 3.59 10.73
CA LEU A 109 6.49 4.99 10.32
C LEU A 109 5.26 5.34 9.48
N SER A 110 4.89 4.48 8.54
CA SER A 110 3.72 4.69 7.68
C SER A 110 2.44 4.70 8.51
N TRP A 111 2.30 3.78 9.46
CA TRP A 111 1.16 3.77 10.39
C TRP A 111 1.11 5.05 11.25
N GLY A 112 2.25 5.51 11.76
CA GLY A 112 2.33 6.76 12.53
C GLY A 112 1.95 7.98 11.69
N VAL A 113 2.43 8.07 10.45
CA VAL A 113 2.08 9.14 9.51
C VAL A 113 0.58 9.11 9.19
N LEU A 114 0.00 7.93 8.94
CA LEU A 114 -1.44 7.79 8.72
C LEU A 114 -2.24 8.21 9.95
N ALA A 115 -1.90 7.70 11.14
CA ALA A 115 -2.60 8.04 12.37
C ALA A 115 -2.57 9.55 12.64
N TYR A 116 -1.40 10.18 12.49
CA TYR A 116 -1.24 11.62 12.64
C TYR A 116 -2.01 12.41 11.57
N GLY A 117 -1.88 12.01 10.30
CA GLY A 117 -2.54 12.66 9.17
C GLY A 117 -4.07 12.61 9.27
N LEU A 118 -4.64 11.45 9.62
CA LEU A 118 -6.07 11.31 9.86
C LEU A 118 -6.51 12.18 11.03
N ASN A 119 -5.77 12.20 12.14
CA ASN A 119 -6.13 13.03 13.29
C ASN A 119 -6.09 14.53 12.95
N TRP A 120 -5.07 14.97 12.21
CA TRP A 120 -4.95 16.35 11.73
C TRP A 120 -6.11 16.73 10.81
N LEU A 121 -6.49 15.84 9.88
CA LEU A 121 -7.63 16.05 8.99
C LEU A 121 -8.97 16.02 9.74
N ASN A 122 -9.11 15.17 10.75
CA ASN A 122 -10.30 15.08 11.60
C ASN A 122 -10.57 16.40 12.33
N GLY A 123 -9.52 17.08 12.80
CA GLY A 123 -9.66 18.43 13.37
C GLY A 123 -10.30 19.43 12.41
N ALA A 124 -9.97 19.37 11.11
CA ALA A 124 -10.58 20.23 10.09
C ALA A 124 -12.00 19.78 9.70
N VAL A 125 -12.25 18.47 9.65
CA VAL A 125 -13.54 17.89 9.25
C VAL A 125 -14.59 18.06 10.34
N VAL A 126 -14.25 17.88 11.62
CA VAL A 126 -15.20 18.08 12.75
C VAL A 126 -15.67 19.52 12.83
N GLY A 127 -14.80 20.49 12.51
CA GLY A 127 -15.19 21.91 12.42
C GLY A 127 -16.24 22.18 11.33
N LEU A 128 -16.18 21.46 10.21
CA LEU A 128 -17.16 21.55 9.12
C LEU A 128 -18.42 20.72 9.39
N ALA A 129 -18.28 19.53 9.98
CA ALA A 129 -19.38 18.63 10.31
C ALA A 129 -20.28 19.19 11.43
N GLY A 130 -19.69 19.90 12.39
CA GLY A 130 -20.42 20.62 13.43
C GLY A 130 -21.31 21.74 12.89
N LEU A 131 -20.93 22.37 11.76
CA LEU A 131 -21.76 23.36 11.07
C LEU A 131 -22.96 22.74 10.32
N TYR A 132 -22.90 21.44 10.02
CA TYR A 132 -23.95 20.68 9.34
C TYR A 132 -24.79 19.79 10.27
N GLY A 133 -24.52 19.80 11.58
CA GLY A 133 -25.28 19.03 12.58
C GLY A 133 -25.09 17.51 12.48
N SER A 134 -23.99 17.04 11.87
CA SER A 134 -23.69 15.61 11.74
C SER A 134 -22.54 15.21 12.67
N ASP A 135 -22.71 14.13 13.44
CA ASP A 135 -21.64 13.48 14.23
C ASP A 135 -20.65 12.69 13.33
N PHE A 136 -20.20 13.29 12.23
CA PHE A 136 -19.20 12.70 11.35
C PHE A 136 -17.81 12.92 11.94
N ALA A 137 -17.34 11.92 12.69
CA ALA A 137 -15.93 11.79 13.01
C ALA A 137 -15.27 10.89 11.97
N LEU A 138 -14.08 11.28 11.47
CA LEU A 138 -13.20 10.32 10.80
C LEU A 138 -12.88 9.23 11.83
N ALA A 139 -13.43 8.02 11.64
CA ALA A 139 -13.03 6.89 12.44
C ALA A 139 -11.50 6.76 12.31
N GLY A 140 -10.77 6.90 13.42
CA GLY A 140 -9.32 6.72 13.42
C GLY A 140 -8.96 5.36 12.82
N VAL A 141 -7.73 5.23 12.30
CA VAL A 141 -7.26 4.00 11.64
C VAL A 141 -7.60 2.78 12.53
N PRO A 142 -8.50 1.88 12.09
CA PRO A 142 -8.82 0.67 12.84
C PRO A 142 -7.53 -0.08 13.15
N MET A 143 -7.35 -0.57 14.38
CA MET A 143 -6.14 -1.32 14.75
C MET A 143 -5.87 -2.52 13.81
N GLY A 144 -6.93 -3.10 13.22
CA GLY A 144 -6.83 -4.16 12.22
C GLY A 144 -6.12 -3.72 10.92
N ASP A 145 -6.35 -2.49 10.47
CA ASP A 145 -5.73 -1.94 9.26
C ASP A 145 -4.26 -1.56 9.49
N GLY A 146 -3.92 -1.17 10.73
CA GLY A 146 -2.53 -0.98 11.12
C GLY A 146 -1.72 -2.27 11.05
N LEU A 147 -2.31 -3.39 11.49
CA LEU A 147 -1.66 -4.70 11.46
C LEU A 147 -1.45 -5.21 10.03
N SER A 148 -2.47 -5.11 9.17
CA SER A 148 -2.39 -5.52 7.77
C SER A 148 -1.36 -4.69 6.99
N LEU A 149 -1.30 -3.39 7.26
CA LEU A 149 -0.30 -2.48 6.70
C LEU A 149 1.11 -2.84 7.14
N LEU A 150 1.31 -3.11 8.43
CA LEU A 150 2.61 -3.48 8.98
C LEU A 150 3.09 -4.83 8.41
N LEU A 151 2.21 -5.83 8.36
CA LEU A 151 2.50 -7.12 7.74
C LEU A 151 2.82 -6.96 6.25
N GLY A 152 2.05 -6.15 5.52
CA GLY A 152 2.30 -5.83 4.12
C GLY A 152 3.66 -5.18 3.91
N ALA A 153 4.05 -4.21 4.75
CA ALA A 153 5.33 -3.53 4.67
C ALA A 153 6.51 -4.48 4.95
N VAL A 154 6.39 -5.35 5.97
CA VAL A 154 7.40 -6.37 6.28
C VAL A 154 7.55 -7.37 5.14
N LEU A 155 6.44 -7.89 4.60
CA LEU A 155 6.45 -8.83 3.48
C LEU A 155 7.06 -8.21 2.24
N LEU A 156 6.70 -6.97 1.93
CA LEU A 156 7.23 -6.25 0.77
C LEU A 156 8.73 -5.98 0.92
N GLY A 157 9.20 -5.60 2.12
CA GLY A 157 10.63 -5.47 2.43
C GLY A 157 11.40 -6.79 2.33
N TYR A 158 10.81 -7.88 2.82
CA TYR A 158 11.40 -9.22 2.76
C TYR A 158 11.50 -9.74 1.31
N ILE A 159 10.39 -9.67 0.55
CA ILE A 159 10.34 -10.06 -0.86
C ILE A 159 11.31 -9.19 -1.67
N GLY A 160 11.36 -7.90 -1.38
CA GLY A 160 12.25 -6.97 -2.07
C GLY A 160 13.73 -7.29 -1.86
N ALA A 161 14.12 -7.56 -0.60
CA ALA A 161 15.46 -8.04 -0.30
C ALA A 161 15.75 -9.39 -0.96
N TRP A 162 14.79 -10.32 -0.96
CA TRP A 162 14.96 -11.63 -1.60
C TRP A 162 15.23 -11.51 -3.11
N ILE A 163 14.45 -10.68 -3.82
CA ILE A 163 14.63 -10.40 -5.25
C ILE A 163 15.98 -9.74 -5.52
N ALA A 164 16.33 -8.72 -4.73
CA ALA A 164 17.59 -8.00 -4.86
C ALA A 164 18.80 -8.93 -4.70
N VAL A 165 18.81 -9.73 -3.63
CA VAL A 165 19.87 -10.71 -3.36
C VAL A 165 19.91 -11.80 -4.45
N ALA A 166 18.75 -12.29 -4.90
CA ALA A 166 18.66 -13.30 -5.96
C ALA A 166 19.22 -12.79 -7.29
N ARG A 167 19.01 -11.51 -7.61
CA ARG A 167 19.55 -10.89 -8.82
C ARG A 167 21.06 -10.73 -8.71
N HIS A 168 21.55 -10.17 -7.59
CA HIS A 168 22.95 -9.80 -7.46
C HIS A 168 23.89 -11.00 -7.23
N LEU A 169 23.46 -12.04 -6.50
CA LEU A 169 24.27 -13.27 -6.38
C LEU A 169 24.41 -14.03 -7.70
N ARG A 170 23.43 -13.93 -8.61
CA ARG A 170 23.54 -14.51 -9.97
C ARG A 170 24.57 -13.79 -10.83
N GLU A 171 24.82 -12.50 -10.58
CA GLU A 171 25.85 -11.73 -11.28
C GLU A 171 27.27 -12.08 -10.79
N LEU A 172 27.39 -12.64 -9.58
CA LEU A 172 28.66 -13.00 -8.94
C LEU A 172 29.05 -14.48 -9.09
N ALA A 173 28.25 -15.30 -9.78
CA ALA A 173 28.61 -16.69 -10.07
C ALA A 173 29.55 -16.73 -11.29
N PRO A 174 30.84 -17.10 -11.13
CA PRO A 174 31.75 -17.26 -12.26
C PRO A 174 31.33 -18.47 -13.11
N ARG A 175 31.52 -18.35 -14.41
CA ARG A 175 31.67 -19.49 -15.32
C ARG A 175 32.96 -20.23 -15.02
#